data_AF-A0AAN5VJT4-F1
#
_entry.id   AF-A0AAN5VJT4-F1
#
_cell.length_a   1.000
_cell.length_b   1.000
_cell.length_c   1.000
_cell.angle_alpha   90.00
_cell.angle_beta   90.00
_cell.angle_gamma   90.00
#
_symmetry.space_group_name_H-M   'P 1'
#
loop_
_entity.id
_entity.type
_entity.pdbx_description
1 polymer ?
#
loop_
_entity_poly.entity_id
_entity_poly.type
_entity_poly.pdbx_seq_one_letter_code
_entity_poly.pdbx_strand_id
1 'polypeptide(L)' 'MNINNVVVRILADRILNRGLNPLKKREFQLDDVTNTEYRKAVEDYIIRESGVVEGAEPTV' A
#
# COMPACT_ATOMS: atom_id res chain seq x y z
N MET A 1 -1.60 -16.12 -8.73
CA MET A 1 -0.24 -16.11 -8.15
C MET A 1 -0.36 -16.20 -6.64
N ASN A 2 0.55 -16.87 -5.92
CA ASN A 2 0.45 -16.92 -4.46
C ASN A 2 1.03 -15.62 -3.87
N ILE A 3 0.19 -14.81 -3.22
CA ILE A 3 0.60 -13.54 -2.59
C ILE A 3 1.34 -13.84 -1.29
N ASN A 4 2.52 -13.26 -1.11
CA ASN A 4 3.23 -13.32 0.16
C ASN A 4 2.80 -12.14 1.05
N ASN A 5 2.00 -12.45 2.09
CA ASN A 5 1.48 -11.44 3.01
C ASN A 5 2.56 -10.70 3.80
N VAL A 6 3.76 -11.28 3.98
CA VAL A 6 4.89 -10.57 4.61
C VAL A 6 5.35 -9.42 3.72
N VAL A 7 5.47 -9.66 2.41
CA VAL A 7 5.84 -8.63 1.44
C VAL A 7 4.78 -7.54 1.37
N VAL A 8 3.49 -7.91 1.34
CA VAL A 8 2.38 -6.96 1.37
C VAL A 8 2.46 -6.04 2.59
N ARG A 9 2.63 -6.62 3.79
CA ARG A 9 2.76 -5.86 5.04
C ARG A 9 3.95 -4.90 5.03
N ILE A 10 5.12 -5.33 4.54
CA ILE A 10 6.31 -4.46 4.46
C ILE A 10 6.09 -3.29 3.51
N LEU A 11 5.46 -3.54 2.35
CA LEU A 11 5.16 -2.49 1.39
C LEU A 11 4.14 -1.49 1.95
N ALA A 12 3.05 -1.99 2.54
CA ALA A 12 2.04 -1.15 3.18
C ALA A 12 2.63 -0.29 4.31
N ASP A 13 3.42 -0.89 5.21
CA ASP A 13 4.08 -0.19 6.31
C ASP A 13 5.01 0.92 5.81
N ARG A 14 5.78 0.66 4.74
CA ARG A 14 6.61 1.71 4.11
C ARG A 14 5.77 2.84 3.52
N ILE A 15 4.66 2.54 2.85
CA ILE A 15 3.81 3.58 2.26
C ILE A 15 3.18 4.42 3.39
N LEU A 16 2.61 3.78 4.42
CA LEU A 16 1.96 4.43 5.55
C LEU A 16 2.93 5.30 6.36
N ASN A 17 4.16 4.83 6.58
CA ASN A 17 5.18 5.54 7.37
C ASN A 17 6.11 6.42 6.51
N ARG A 18 5.79 6.66 5.23
CA ARG A 18 6.63 7.43 4.30
C ARG A 18 8.08 6.93 4.22
N GLY A 19 8.24 5.61 4.34
CA GLY A 19 9.52 4.93 4.25
C GLY A 19 10.18 5.14 2.89
N LEU A 20 11.51 5.23 2.87
CA LEU A 20 12.29 5.45 1.67
C LEU A 20 12.19 4.25 0.71
N ASN A 21 11.92 4.52 -0.56
CA ASN A 21 12.17 3.60 -1.66
C ASN A 21 13.67 3.67 -2.03
N PRO A 22 14.47 2.64 -1.71
CA PRO A 22 15.92 2.68 -1.90
C PRO A 22 16.31 2.78 -3.38
N LEU A 23 15.46 2.32 -4.30
CA LEU A 23 15.72 2.36 -5.73
C LEU A 23 15.49 3.76 -6.30
N LYS A 24 14.43 4.44 -5.85
CA LYS A 24 14.03 5.74 -6.38
C LYS A 24 14.53 6.93 -5.57
N LYS A 25 15.13 6.69 -4.39
CA LYS A 25 15.63 7.72 -3.47
C LYS A 25 14.56 8.76 -3.08
N ARG A 26 13.30 8.32 -3.01
CA ARG A 26 12.13 9.10 -2.54
C ARG A 26 11.21 8.20 -1.71
N GLU A 27 10.21 8.76 -1.06
CA GLU A 27 9.20 7.98 -0.32
C GLU A 27 8.56 6.91 -1.23
N PHE A 28 8.26 5.76 -0.63
CA PHE A 28 7.59 4.65 -1.30
C PHE A 28 6.15 5.03 -1.62
N GLN A 29 5.74 4.84 -2.88
CA GLN A 29 4.38 5.11 -3.34
C GLN A 29 3.73 3.82 -3.83
N LEU A 30 2.40 3.73 -3.78
CA LEU A 30 1.67 2.55 -4.26
C LEU A 30 1.98 2.24 -5.74
N ASP A 31 2.15 3.28 -6.56
CA ASP A 31 2.53 3.16 -7.97
C ASP A 31 3.92 2.54 -8.20
N ASP A 32 4.77 2.49 -7.17
CA ASP A 32 6.06 1.81 -7.24
C ASP A 32 5.90 0.27 -7.23
N VAL A 33 4.73 -0.24 -6.83
CA VAL A 33 4.38 -1.67 -6.92
C VAL A 33 3.85 -1.95 -8.33
N THR A 34 4.69 -2.51 -9.21
CA THR A 34 4.32 -2.75 -10.62
C THR A 34 3.53 -4.02 -10.87
N ASN A 35 3.65 -5.01 -9.99
CA ASN A 35 2.83 -6.23 -10.06
C ASN A 35 1.41 -5.91 -9.59
N THR A 36 0.43 -6.07 -10.47
CA THR A 36 -0.97 -5.68 -10.25
C THR A 36 -1.62 -6.40 -9.07
N GLU A 37 -1.34 -7.70 -8.91
CA GLU A 37 -1.88 -8.52 -7.82
C GLU A 37 -1.33 -8.05 -6.46
N TYR A 38 -0.03 -7.75 -6.41
CA TYR A 38 0.58 -7.19 -5.20
C TYR A 38 0.12 -5.77 -4.93
N ARG A 39 -0.07 -4.94 -5.96
CA ARG A 39 -0.57 -3.58 -5.79
C ARG A 39 -1.94 -3.59 -5.13
N LYS A 40 -2.86 -4.40 -5.66
CA LYS A 40 -4.19 -4.57 -5.08
C LYS A 40 -4.12 -5.08 -3.64
N ALA A 41 -3.32 -6.12 -3.37
CA ALA A 41 -3.18 -6.65 -2.01
C ALA A 41 -2.63 -5.62 -1.00
N VAL A 42 -1.72 -4.74 -1.43
CA VAL A 42 -1.19 -3.65 -0.61
C VAL A 42 -2.25 -2.57 -0.38
N GLU A 43 -2.99 -2.20 -1.40
CA GLU A 43 -4.12 -1.26 -1.31
C GLU A 43 -5.20 -1.77 -0.33
N ASP A 44 -5.64 -3.01 -0.51
CA ASP A 44 -6.62 -3.67 0.38
C ASP A 44 -6.12 -3.70 1.84
N TYR A 45 -4.82 -3.98 2.05
CA TYR A 45 -4.20 -3.96 3.37
C TYR A 45 -4.22 -2.55 3.97
N ILE A 46 -3.83 -1.53 3.19
CA ILE A 46 -3.81 -0.13 3.65
C ILE A 46 -5.20 0.34 4.04
N ILE A 47 -6.23 0.05 3.24
CA ILE A 47 -7.63 0.42 3.51
C ILE A 47 -8.07 -0.21 4.83
N ARG A 48 -7.83 -1.52 5.00
CA ARG A 48 -8.17 -2.27 6.22
C ARG A 48 -7.52 -1.68 7.47
N GLU A 49 -6.22 -1.38 7.43
CA GLU A 49 -5.49 -0.85 8.59
C GLU A 49 -5.77 0.64 8.85
N SER A 50 -6.12 1.41 7.82
CA SER A 50 -6.45 2.84 7.97
C SER A 50 -7.88 3.04 8.50
N GLY A 51 -8.68 1.99 8.61
CA GLY A 51 -10.08 2.07 9.04
C GLY A 51 -10.98 2.83 8.06
N VAL A 52 -10.52 3.05 6.83
CA VAL A 52 -11.31 3.70 5.78
C VAL A 52 -12.36 2.69 5.34
N VAL A 53 -13.61 2.92 5.75
CA VAL A 53 -14.75 2.16 5.24
C VAL A 53 -15.05 2.63 3.81
N GLU A 54 -15.15 1.69 2.87
CA GLU A 54 -15.69 1.97 1.53
C GLU A 54 -17.08 2.61 1.71
N GLY A 55 -17.17 3.93 1.50
CA GLY A 55 -18.42 4.69 1.68
C GLY A 55 -18.30 6.03 2.42
N ALA A 56 -17.11 6.44 2.87
CA ALA A 56 -16.92 7.82 3.35
C ALA A 56 -16.98 8.78 2.15
N GLU A 57 -18.15 9.36 1.90
CA GLU A 57 -18.30 10.48 0.96
C GLU A 57 -17.34 11.61 1.37
N PRO A 58 -16.67 12.28 0.42
CA PRO A 58 -15.83 13.43 0.75
C PRO A 58 -16.73 14.49 1.38
N THR A 59 -16.46 14.85 2.64
CA THR A 59 -17.13 15.96 3.29
C THR A 59 -16.60 17.25 2.64
N VAL A 60 -17.39 17.81 1.74
CA VAL A 60 -17.24 19.16 1.17
C VAL A 60 -17.76 20.23 2.13
#